data_AF-A0A7D5KL44-F1
#
_entry.id   AF-A0A7D5KL44-F1
#
_cell.length_a   1.000
_cell.length_b   1.000
_cell.length_c   1.000
_cell.angle_alpha   90.00
_cell.angle_beta   90.00
_cell.angle_gamma   90.00
#
_symmetry.space_group_name_H-M   'P 1'
#
loop_
_entity.id
_entity.type
_entity.pdbx_description
1 polymer ?
#
loop_
_entity_poly.entity_id
_entity_poly.type
_entity_poly.pdbx_seq_one_letter_code
_entity_poly.pdbx_strand_id
1 'polypeptide(L)'
;MGLGSTAKKIQTLSDRAEAMYKQVQKLQQRITGLEEKTDETHETVSRMDHQLTEQRALLLAIAEEQGIDGEEILADAAIDEAELETAGEATDTERTPVTEDGTADAAANDPSPK
;
A
#
# COMPACT_ATOMS: atom_id res chain seq x y z
N MET A 1 -19.71 -28.55 -42.13
CA MET A 1 -18.88 -28.09 -41.00
C MET A 1 -19.35 -26.70 -40.57
N GLY A 2 -20.31 -26.57 -39.65
CA GLY A 2 -20.85 -25.22 -39.34
C GLY A 2 -21.69 -25.12 -38.07
N LEU A 3 -22.50 -26.14 -37.74
CA LEU A 3 -23.32 -26.13 -36.53
C LEU A 3 -22.49 -26.42 -35.25
N GLY A 4 -21.50 -27.30 -35.34
CA GLY A 4 -20.62 -27.63 -34.21
C GLY A 4 -19.69 -26.49 -33.78
N SER A 5 -19.24 -25.64 -34.71
CA SER A 5 -18.41 -24.47 -34.38
C SER A 5 -19.20 -23.38 -33.66
N THR A 6 -20.50 -23.22 -33.95
CA THR A 6 -21.35 -22.24 -33.26
C THR A 6 -21.71 -22.72 -31.86
N ALA A 7 -22.04 -24.00 -31.68
CA ALA A 7 -22.25 -24.60 -30.37
C ALA A 7 -20.99 -24.48 -29.48
N LYS A 8 -19.80 -24.73 -30.05
CA LYS A 8 -18.52 -24.56 -29.33
C LYS A 8 -18.27 -23.11 -28.91
N LYS A 9 -18.57 -22.12 -29.77
CA LYS A 9 -18.45 -20.69 -29.42
C LYS A 9 -19.39 -20.29 -28.27
N ILE A 10 -20.61 -20.81 -28.27
CA ILE A 10 -21.57 -20.56 -27.17
C ILE A 10 -21.04 -21.18 -25.87
N GLN A 11 -20.52 -22.39 -25.91
CA GLN A 11 -19.91 -23.04 -24.74
C GLN A 11 -18.72 -22.21 -24.20
N THR A 12 -17.78 -21.81 -25.07
CA THR A 12 -16.63 -21.00 -24.65
C THR A 12 -17.02 -19.63 -24.10
N LEU A 13 -18.08 -19.02 -24.64
CA LEU A 13 -18.62 -17.77 -24.10
C LEU A 13 -19.18 -17.99 -22.68
N SER A 14 -19.93 -19.08 -22.47
CA SER A 14 -20.45 -19.46 -21.15
C SER A 14 -19.33 -19.73 -20.15
N ASP A 15 -18.30 -20.50 -20.54
CA ASP A 15 -17.14 -20.79 -19.68
C ASP A 15 -16.41 -19.50 -19.28
N ARG A 16 -16.25 -18.55 -20.23
CA ARG A 16 -15.63 -17.25 -19.97
C ARG A 16 -16.51 -16.37 -19.09
N ALA A 17 -17.82 -16.39 -19.27
CA ALA A 17 -18.77 -15.68 -18.43
C ALA A 17 -18.75 -16.21 -16.98
N GLU A 18 -18.67 -17.53 -16.81
CA GLU A 18 -18.53 -18.16 -15.48
C GLU A 18 -17.21 -17.77 -14.81
N ALA A 19 -16.10 -17.77 -15.55
CA ALA A 19 -14.81 -17.35 -15.04
C ALA A 19 -14.83 -15.87 -14.60
N MET A 20 -15.43 -15.00 -15.41
CA MET A 20 -15.60 -13.58 -15.06
C MET A 20 -16.48 -13.41 -13.82
N TYR A 21 -17.59 -14.14 -13.72
CA TYR A 21 -18.46 -14.10 -12.54
C TYR A 21 -17.68 -14.47 -11.28
N LYS A 22 -16.92 -15.57 -11.31
CA LYS A 22 -16.06 -15.99 -10.18
C LYS A 22 -15.01 -14.93 -9.83
N GLN A 23 -14.44 -14.24 -10.82
CA GLN A 23 -13.45 -13.19 -10.60
C GLN A 23 -14.08 -11.95 -9.94
N VAL A 24 -15.27 -11.55 -10.37
CA VAL A 24 -16.02 -10.44 -9.75
C VAL A 24 -16.40 -10.77 -8.31
N GLN A 25 -16.83 -12.01 -8.04
CA GLN A 25 -17.14 -12.46 -6.67
C GLN A 25 -15.91 -12.39 -5.75
N LYS A 26 -14.75 -12.84 -6.22
CA LYS A 26 -13.49 -12.72 -5.46
C LYS A 26 -13.08 -11.27 -5.23
N LEU A 27 -13.28 -10.41 -6.24
CA LEU A 27 -12.98 -8.99 -6.11
C LEU A 27 -13.90 -8.32 -5.09
N GLN A 28 -15.20 -8.61 -5.13
CA GLN A 28 -16.17 -8.13 -4.14
C GLN A 28 -15.74 -8.55 -2.73
N GLN A 29 -15.42 -9.83 -2.52
CA GLN A 29 -14.97 -10.32 -1.22
C GLN A 29 -13.69 -9.62 -0.73
N ARG A 30 -12.75 -9.35 -1.65
CA ARG A 30 -11.52 -8.62 -1.31
C ARG A 30 -11.81 -7.17 -0.93
N ILE A 31 -12.73 -6.51 -1.62
CA ILE A 31 -13.13 -5.13 -1.32
C ILE A 31 -13.79 -5.08 0.06
N THR A 32 -14.76 -5.94 0.33
CA THR A 32 -15.39 -6.00 1.66
C THR A 32 -14.37 -6.26 2.77
N GLY A 33 -13.44 -7.19 2.56
CA GLY A 33 -12.38 -7.43 3.55
C GLY A 33 -11.35 -6.30 3.67
N LEU A 34 -11.23 -5.40 2.69
CA LEU A 34 -10.42 -4.19 2.78
C LEU A 34 -11.17 -3.08 3.54
N GLU A 35 -12.47 -2.95 3.27
CA GLU A 35 -13.36 -2.02 3.98
C GLU A 35 -13.37 -2.34 5.48
N GLU A 36 -13.64 -3.60 5.85
CA GLU A 36 -13.61 -4.06 7.25
C GLU A 36 -12.28 -3.75 7.94
N LYS A 37 -11.15 -4.05 7.30
CA LYS A 37 -9.82 -3.76 7.87
C LYS A 37 -9.55 -2.27 8.01
N THR A 38 -10.07 -1.46 7.09
CA THR A 38 -9.92 -0.01 7.15
C THR A 38 -10.70 0.54 8.34
N ASP A 39 -11.93 0.05 8.56
CA ASP A 39 -12.75 0.40 9.72
C ASP A 39 -12.06 -0.01 11.03
N GLU A 40 -11.54 -1.25 11.12
CA GLU A 40 -10.78 -1.73 12.29
C GLU A 40 -9.51 -0.90 12.55
N THR A 41 -8.81 -0.52 11.48
CA THR A 41 -7.63 0.34 11.58
C THR A 41 -8.01 1.73 12.08
N HIS A 42 -9.11 2.30 11.57
CA HIS A 42 -9.61 3.60 11.99
C HIS A 42 -9.99 3.60 13.48
N GLU A 43 -10.70 2.56 13.94
CA GLU A 43 -11.02 2.41 15.36
C GLU A 43 -9.76 2.30 16.22
N THR A 44 -8.76 1.54 15.75
CA THR A 44 -7.48 1.39 16.44
C THR A 44 -6.74 2.73 16.55
N VAL A 45 -6.64 3.48 15.45
CA VAL A 45 -6.00 4.81 15.43
C VAL A 45 -6.74 5.78 16.35
N SER A 46 -8.08 5.84 16.27
CA SER A 46 -8.87 6.72 17.14
C SER A 46 -8.65 6.42 18.63
N ARG A 47 -8.54 5.14 18.99
CA ARG A 47 -8.21 4.74 20.37
C ARG A 47 -6.80 5.16 20.77
N MET A 48 -5.83 4.99 19.88
CA MET A 48 -4.45 5.40 20.11
C MET A 48 -4.33 6.92 20.30
N ASP A 49 -4.99 7.71 19.45
CA ASP A 49 -5.02 9.18 19.56
C ASP A 49 -5.56 9.65 20.90
N HIS A 50 -6.63 8.99 21.38
CA HIS A 50 -7.20 9.27 22.69
C HIS A 50 -6.19 8.96 23.81
N GLN A 51 -5.58 7.77 23.80
CA GLN A 51 -4.58 7.37 24.79
C GLN A 51 -3.34 8.28 24.78
N LEU A 52 -2.86 8.67 23.60
CA LEU A 52 -1.74 9.60 23.46
C LEU A 52 -2.07 10.98 24.02
N THR A 53 -3.29 11.46 23.81
CA THR A 53 -3.76 12.73 24.38
C THR A 53 -3.77 12.67 25.91
N GLU A 54 -4.29 11.59 26.51
CA GLU A 54 -4.27 11.38 27.96
C GLU A 54 -2.85 11.31 28.52
N GLN A 55 -1.96 10.57 27.85
CA GLN A 55 -0.55 10.45 28.23
C GLN A 55 0.17 11.80 28.14
N ARG A 56 -0.08 12.59 27.08
CA ARG A 56 0.46 13.93 26.93
C ARG A 56 0.02 14.83 28.08
N ALA A 57 -1.27 14.82 28.43
CA ALA A 57 -1.79 15.59 29.55
C ALA A 57 -1.13 15.20 30.89
N LEU A 58 -0.92 13.90 31.12
CA LEU A 58 -0.22 13.41 32.30
C LEU A 58 1.24 13.85 32.33
N LEU A 59 1.96 13.78 31.21
CA LEU A 59 3.35 14.21 31.12
C LEU A 59 3.51 15.72 31.35
N LEU A 60 2.59 16.53 30.84
CA LEU A 60 2.56 17.97 31.08
C LEU A 60 2.33 18.29 32.56
N ALA A 61 1.40 17.60 33.22
CA ALA A 61 1.17 17.75 34.66
C ALA A 61 2.42 17.39 35.49
N ILE A 62 3.15 16.34 35.10
CA ILE A 62 4.42 15.97 35.75
C ILE A 62 5.52 17.00 35.46
N ALA A 63 5.60 17.53 34.23
CA ALA A 63 6.56 18.55 33.86
C ALA A 63 6.36 19.83 34.69
N GLU A 64 5.10 20.27 34.85
CA GLU A 64 4.74 21.42 35.69
C GLU A 64 5.17 21.20 37.15
N GLU A 65 4.96 20.00 37.71
CA GLU A 65 5.41 19.67 39.07
C GLU A 65 6.94 19.73 39.22
N GLN A 66 7.68 19.40 38.17
CA GLN A 66 9.14 19.43 38.14
C GLN A 66 9.71 20.81 37.76
N GLY A 67 8.86 21.80 37.47
CA GLY A 67 9.27 23.13 37.03
C GLY A 67 9.86 23.15 35.62
N ILE A 68 9.45 22.21 34.76
CA ILE A 68 9.83 22.12 33.34
C ILE A 68 8.67 22.70 32.51
N ASP A 69 8.98 23.60 31.57
CA ASP A 69 8.00 24.10 30.60
C ASP A 69 7.78 23.04 29.50
N GLY A 70 6.77 22.20 29.69
CA GLY A 70 6.44 21.12 28.76
C GLY A 70 5.87 21.63 27.43
N GLU A 71 5.15 22.76 27.46
CA GLU A 71 4.59 23.41 26.28
C GLU A 71 5.68 23.96 25.36
N GLU A 72 6.73 24.59 25.91
CA GLU A 72 7.89 25.05 25.15
C GLU A 72 8.59 23.87 24.45
N ILE A 73 8.88 22.79 25.19
CA ILE A 73 9.53 21.59 24.63
C ILE A 73 8.72 20.98 23.47
N LEU A 74 7.39 20.94 23.60
CA LEU A 74 6.51 20.40 22.55
C LEU A 74 6.43 21.32 21.33
N ALA A 75 6.55 22.64 21.52
CA ALA A 75 6.62 23.59 20.42
C ALA A 75 7.93 23.43 19.64
N ASP A 76 9.06 23.32 20.34
CA ASP A 76 10.38 23.09 19.73
C ASP A 76 10.40 21.78 18.94
N ALA A 77 9.89 20.69 19.52
CA ALA A 77 9.81 19.40 18.83
C ALA A 77 8.95 19.45 17.56
N ALA A 78 7.87 20.25 17.55
CA ALA A 78 7.03 20.42 16.36
C ALA A 78 7.72 21.24 15.26
N ILE A 79 8.60 22.17 15.63
CA ILE A 79 9.44 22.91 14.67
C ILE A 79 10.48 21.97 14.06
N ASP A 80 11.19 21.20 14.90
CA ASP A 80 12.20 20.24 14.43
C ASP A 80 11.61 19.24 13.42
N GLU A 81 10.41 18.71 13.68
CA GLU A 81 9.71 17.81 12.75
C GLU A 81 9.39 18.50 11.42
N ALA A 82 8.84 19.72 11.46
CA ALA A 82 8.53 20.49 10.24
C ALA A 82 9.79 20.82 9.42
N GLU A 83 10.92 21.10 10.08
CA GLU A 83 12.20 21.32 9.42
C GLU A 83 12.71 20.04 8.74
N LEU A 84 12.56 18.87 9.36
CA LEU A 84 12.93 17.58 8.77
C LEU A 84 12.08 17.25 7.53
N GLU A 85 10.77 17.49 7.57
CA GLU A 85 9.88 17.28 6.42
C GLU A 85 10.30 18.13 5.22
N THR A 86 10.59 19.42 5.44
CA THR A 86 11.02 20.35 4.37
C THR A 86 12.41 20.01 3.80
N ALA A 87 13.32 19.48 4.62
CA ALA A 87 14.64 19.04 4.16
C ALA A 87 14.58 17.75 3.32
N GLY A 88 13.63 16.85 3.60
CA GLY A 88 13.42 15.60 2.86
C GLY A 88 12.94 15.80 1.43
N GLU A 89 12.12 16.82 1.18
CA GLU A 89 11.61 17.15 -0.16
C GLU A 89 12.68 17.64 -1.14
N ALA A 90 13.80 18.19 -0.65
CA ALA A 90 14.88 18.69 -1.48
C ALA A 90 15.76 17.59 -2.13
N THR A 91 15.58 16.32 -1.76
CA THR A 91 16.54 15.24 -2.09
C THR A 91 16.02 14.21 -3.12
N ASP A 92 14.76 14.27 -3.58
CA ASP A 92 14.19 13.22 -4.47
C ASP A 92 14.32 13.51 -5.99
N THR A 93 15.17 14.46 -6.43
CA THR A 93 15.31 14.79 -7.87
C THR A 93 16.41 13.98 -8.61
N GLU A 94 17.26 13.20 -7.94
CA GLU A 94 18.27 12.38 -8.63
C GLU A 94 18.00 10.87 -8.52
N ARG A 95 16.90 10.41 -9.13
CA ARG A 95 16.77 8.99 -9.50
C ARG A 95 16.95 8.84 -11.01
N THR A 96 18.19 8.63 -11.43
CA THR A 96 18.51 8.17 -12.80
C THR A 96 17.82 6.82 -13.05
N PRO A 97 16.96 6.68 -14.07
CA PRO A 97 16.34 5.39 -14.37
C PRO A 97 17.37 4.51 -15.07
N VAL A 98 17.81 3.45 -14.38
CA VAL A 98 18.54 2.34 -15.03
C VAL A 98 17.52 1.55 -15.85
N THR A 99 17.53 1.76 -17.16
CA THR A 99 16.84 0.87 -18.11
C THR A 99 17.73 -0.34 -18.38
N GLU A 100 17.54 -1.43 -17.64
CA GLU A 100 17.99 -2.75 -18.07
C GLU A 100 17.00 -3.26 -19.13
N ASP A 101 17.34 -2.97 -20.39
CA ASP A 101 16.67 -3.49 -21.57
C ASP A 101 16.95 -5.00 -21.68
N GLY A 102 15.90 -5.80 -21.52
CA GLY A 102 15.93 -7.25 -21.65
C GLY A 102 16.01 -7.66 -23.12
N THR A 103 17.21 -7.87 -23.64
CA THR A 103 17.39 -8.50 -24.95
C THR A 103 17.25 -10.01 -24.83
N ALA A 104 16.02 -10.49 -24.99
CA ALA A 104 15.77 -11.84 -25.47
C ALA A 104 16.05 -11.87 -26.98
N ASP A 105 17.15 -12.51 -27.39
CA ASP A 105 17.28 -12.99 -28.77
C ASP A 105 17.62 -14.48 -28.73
N ALA A 106 16.71 -15.25 -29.30
CA ALA A 106 16.78 -16.68 -29.46
C ALA A 106 17.09 -16.98 -30.93
N ALA A 107 18.22 -17.61 -31.24
CA ALA A 107 18.31 -18.58 -32.34
C ALA A 107 19.64 -19.34 -32.39
N ALA A 108 19.48 -20.67 -32.47
CA ALA A 108 20.20 -21.59 -33.36
C ALA A 108 21.47 -22.31 -32.85
N ASN A 109 21.25 -23.61 -32.64
CA ASN A 109 22.05 -24.77 -33.10
C ASN A 109 23.04 -25.45 -32.15
N ASP A 110 22.56 -26.55 -31.55
CA ASP A 110 23.26 -27.84 -31.33
C ASP A 110 24.03 -28.27 -32.63
N PRO A 111 25.17 -29.01 -32.61
CA PRO A 111 25.43 -30.13 -31.71
C PRO A 111 26.83 -30.27 -31.10
N SER A 112 26.84 -30.97 -29.96
CA SER A 112 27.99 -31.62 -29.31
C SER A 112 28.99 -32.23 -30.32
N PRO A 113 30.29 -32.29 -29.99
CA PRO A 113 30.86 -33.62 -29.84
C PRO A 113 32.01 -33.78 -28.82
N LYS A 114 32.01 -35.00 -28.24
CA LYS A 114 33.10 -35.80 -27.65
C LYS A 114 33.63 -35.45 -26.25
#